data_AF-A0A8H7BRU5-F1
#
_entry.id   AF-A0A8H7BRU5-F1
#
_cell.length_a   1.000
_cell.length_b   1.000
_cell.length_c   1.000
_cell.angle_alpha   90.00
_cell.angle_beta   90.00
_cell.angle_gamma   90.00
#
_symmetry.space_group_name_H-M   'P 1'
#
loop_
_entity.id
_entity.type
_entity.pdbx_description
1 polymer ?
#
loop_
_entity_poly.entity_id
_entity_poly.type
_entity_poly.pdbx_seq_one_letter_code
_entity_poly.pdbx_strand_id
1 'polypeptide(L)'
;MKDVSTSEDDSNLLVLIIDTNPFVWNESAKATVPLSLDDALRQILIFINAHLALKYNNKVVAIASHVGHSKFLYPLPNEDVRSENNFPGSRRNANMYPNFQFVTDQIVASLQTLLSETDVSFLKGNMGNGRHNGLCY
;
A
#
# COMPACT_ATOMS: atom_id res chain seq x y z
N MET A 1 -2.41 19.65 32.66
CA MET A 1 -2.40 18.48 31.75
C MET A 1 -3.84 17.99 31.67
N LYS A 2 -4.50 17.99 30.51
CA LYS A 2 -5.78 17.29 30.36
C LYS A 2 -5.44 15.83 30.10
N ASP A 3 -5.88 14.93 30.96
CA ASP A 3 -5.77 13.50 30.69
C ASP A 3 -6.64 13.18 29.47
N VAL A 4 -5.99 12.81 28.37
CA VAL A 4 -6.68 12.19 27.23
C VAL A 4 -7.04 10.79 27.70
N SER A 5 -8.26 10.62 28.19
CA SER A 5 -8.87 9.32 28.36
C SER A 5 -9.30 8.84 26.97
N THR A 6 -8.50 7.99 26.33
CA THR A 6 -8.96 7.27 25.15
C THR A 6 -10.10 6.36 25.57
N SER A 7 -11.32 6.61 25.09
CA SER A 7 -12.46 5.75 25.35
C SER A 7 -12.28 4.42 24.61
N GLU A 8 -12.85 3.33 25.12
CA GLU A 8 -12.81 2.04 24.42
C GLU A 8 -13.44 2.14 23.01
N ASP A 9 -14.39 3.07 22.83
CA ASP A 9 -15.07 3.37 21.57
C ASP A 9 -14.28 4.28 20.61
N ASP A 10 -13.14 4.84 21.03
CA ASP A 10 -12.34 5.72 20.15
C ASP A 10 -11.72 4.90 19.00
N SER A 11 -12.03 5.28 17.76
CA SER A 11 -11.46 4.70 16.54
C SER A 11 -10.02 5.19 16.33
N ASN A 12 -9.10 4.28 15.99
CA ASN A 12 -7.74 4.66 15.57
C ASN A 12 -7.64 4.76 14.04
N LEU A 13 -6.86 5.73 13.57
CA LEU A 13 -6.51 5.87 12.16
C LEU A 13 -5.04 5.51 11.95
N LEU A 14 -4.78 4.54 11.06
CA LEU A 14 -3.44 4.21 10.57
C LEU A 14 -3.29 4.74 9.14
N VAL A 15 -2.26 5.58 8.92
CA VAL A 15 -1.91 6.08 7.58
C VAL A 15 -0.57 5.49 7.19
N LEU A 16 -0.53 4.73 6.09
CA LEU A 16 0.69 4.18 5.51
C LEU A 16 1.05 4.92 4.22
N ILE A 17 2.29 5.38 4.15
CA ILE A 17 2.91 5.86 2.91
C ILE A 17 3.95 4.82 2.49
N ILE A 18 3.71 4.18 1.36
CA ILE A 18 4.51 3.07 0.86
C ILE A 18 5.33 3.58 -0.33
N ASP A 19 6.65 3.61 -0.19
CA ASP A 19 7.52 3.85 -1.34
C ASP A 19 7.41 2.68 -2.32
N THR A 20 7.07 2.97 -3.57
CA THR A 20 6.95 1.98 -4.66
C THR A 20 7.93 2.26 -5.79
N ASN A 21 9.02 2.98 -5.50
CA ASN A 21 10.07 3.27 -6.45
C ASN A 21 10.80 1.98 -6.90
N PRO A 22 10.69 1.58 -8.18
CA PRO A 22 11.28 0.34 -8.67
C PRO A 22 12.83 0.33 -8.61
N PHE A 23 13.50 1.50 -8.60
CA PHE A 23 14.96 1.56 -8.45
C PHE A 23 15.41 1.08 -7.08
N VAL A 24 14.84 1.68 -6.04
CA VAL A 24 15.19 1.40 -4.64
C VAL A 24 14.88 -0.08 -4.34
N TRP A 25 13.73 -0.57 -4.79
CA TRP A 25 13.34 -1.96 -4.57
C TRP A 25 14.17 -2.97 -5.38
N ASN A 26 14.63 -2.63 -6.57
CA ASN A 26 15.55 -3.47 -7.35
C ASN A 26 16.95 -3.55 -6.73
N GLU A 27 17.43 -2.46 -6.12
CA GLU A 27 18.68 -2.47 -5.36
C GLU A 27 18.53 -3.26 -4.05
N SER A 28 17.45 -3.03 -3.31
CA SER A 28 17.12 -3.76 -2.07
C SER A 28 17.03 -5.27 -2.30
N ALA A 29 16.45 -5.71 -3.41
CA ALA A 29 16.37 -7.12 -3.77
C ALA A 29 17.74 -7.78 -4.07
N LYS A 30 18.80 -6.99 -4.32
CA LYS A 30 20.16 -7.46 -4.61
C LYS A 30 21.14 -7.25 -3.45
N ALA A 31 20.68 -6.69 -2.33
CA ALA A 31 21.51 -6.46 -1.16
C ALA A 31 21.93 -7.78 -0.48
N THR A 32 22.92 -7.70 0.41
CA THR A 32 23.40 -8.84 1.20
C THR A 32 22.29 -9.50 2.02
N VAL A 33 21.36 -8.69 2.54
CA VAL A 33 20.12 -9.15 3.15
C VAL A 33 18.98 -8.67 2.24
N PRO A 34 18.53 -9.50 1.28
CA PRO A 34 17.59 -9.07 0.28
C PRO A 34 16.20 -8.88 0.88
N LEU A 35 15.54 -7.77 0.51
CA LEU A 35 14.11 -7.56 0.77
C LEU A 35 13.47 -7.08 -0.53
N SER A 36 12.58 -7.91 -1.08
CA SER A 36 11.80 -7.54 -2.25
C SER A 36 10.58 -6.70 -1.86
N LEU A 37 10.05 -5.93 -2.81
CA LEU A 37 8.81 -5.17 -2.61
C LEU A 37 7.64 -6.12 -2.29
N ASP A 38 7.55 -7.27 -2.98
CA ASP A 38 6.48 -8.26 -2.74
C ASP A 38 6.52 -8.81 -1.31
N ASP A 39 7.70 -9.15 -0.80
CA ASP A 39 7.86 -9.64 0.58
C ASP A 39 7.51 -8.56 1.60
N ALA A 40 7.95 -7.31 1.37
CA ALA A 40 7.60 -6.18 2.21
C ALA A 40 6.08 -5.93 2.24
N LEU A 41 5.44 -5.96 1.06
CA LEU A 41 3.99 -5.77 0.93
C LEU A 41 3.20 -6.86 1.66
N ARG A 42 3.63 -8.13 1.60
CA ARG A 42 2.99 -9.22 2.37
C ARG A 42 3.01 -8.93 3.87
N GLN A 43 4.13 -8.48 4.42
CA GLN A 43 4.22 -8.11 5.83
C GLN A 43 3.36 -6.89 6.17
N ILE A 44 3.33 -5.89 5.29
CA ILE A 44 2.47 -4.71 5.45
C ILE A 44 1.00 -5.10 5.46
N LEU A 45 0.55 -6.00 4.59
CA LEU A 45 -0.84 -6.47 4.57
C LEU A 45 -1.21 -7.23 5.85
N ILE A 46 -0.28 -8.04 6.40
CA ILE A 46 -0.46 -8.68 7.71
C ILE A 46 -0.61 -7.62 8.81
N PHE A 47 0.24 -6.60 8.81
CA PHE A 47 0.18 -5.50 9.77
C PHE A 47 -1.13 -4.70 9.68
N ILE A 48 -1.60 -4.39 8.47
CA ILE A 48 -2.90 -3.73 8.23
C ILE A 48 -4.04 -4.56 8.80
N ASN A 49 -4.06 -5.86 8.51
CA ASN A 49 -5.10 -6.76 9.01
C ASN A 49 -5.05 -6.88 10.55
N ALA A 50 -3.85 -6.91 11.14
CA ALA A 50 -3.70 -6.88 12.59
C ALA A 50 -4.25 -5.58 13.20
N HIS A 51 -3.96 -4.41 12.59
CA HIS A 51 -4.51 -3.13 13.03
C HIS A 51 -6.03 -3.09 12.95
N LEU A 52 -6.62 -3.54 11.85
CA LEU A 52 -8.08 -3.61 11.70
C LEU A 52 -8.72 -4.61 12.68
N ALA A 53 -8.00 -5.67 13.07
CA ALA A 53 -8.48 -6.65 14.05
C ALA A 53 -8.49 -6.14 15.50
N LEU A 54 -7.70 -5.10 15.83
CA LEU A 54 -7.65 -4.55 17.19
C LEU A 54 -8.98 -3.90 17.62
N LYS A 55 -9.65 -3.19 16.71
CA LYS A 55 -10.98 -2.59 16.96
C LYS A 55 -11.80 -2.56 15.68
N TYR A 56 -13.09 -2.86 15.79
CA TYR A 56 -14.02 -2.91 14.65
C TYR A 56 -14.14 -1.59 13.87
N ASN A 57 -13.88 -0.46 14.53
CA ASN A 57 -13.94 0.88 13.94
C ASN A 57 -12.57 1.48 13.59
N ASN A 58 -11.48 0.69 13.70
CA ASN A 58 -10.17 1.13 13.23
C ASN A 58 -10.20 1.38 11.72
N LYS A 59 -9.54 2.46 11.31
CA LYS A 59 -9.47 2.93 9.93
C LYS A 59 -8.05 2.83 9.41
N VAL A 60 -7.93 2.63 8.11
CA VAL A 60 -6.66 2.58 7.40
C VAL A 60 -6.72 3.50 6.19
N VAL A 61 -5.60 4.15 5.89
CA VAL A 61 -5.33 4.84 4.62
C VAL A 61 -3.98 4.34 4.13
N ALA A 62 -3.90 3.93 2.87
CA ALA A 62 -2.67 3.49 2.23
C ALA A 62 -2.43 4.33 0.97
N ILE A 63 -1.24 4.93 0.89
CA ILE A 63 -0.82 5.81 -0.21
C ILE A 63 0.49 5.26 -0.75
N ALA A 64 0.56 5.03 -2.06
CA ALA A 64 1.81 4.77 -2.76
C ALA A 64 2.51 6.09 -3.08
N SER A 65 3.79 6.18 -2.72
CA SER A 65 4.74 7.16 -3.22
C SER A 65 5.51 6.51 -4.36
N HIS A 66 5.10 6.77 -5.60
CA HIS A 66 5.72 6.19 -6.80
C HIS A 66 6.64 7.21 -7.49
N VAL A 67 7.33 6.78 -8.55
CA VAL A 67 8.20 7.68 -9.31
C VAL A 67 7.34 8.74 -10.01
N GLY A 68 7.59 10.00 -9.66
CA GLY A 68 6.95 11.18 -10.27
C GLY A 68 5.50 11.43 -9.86
N HIS A 69 4.89 10.58 -9.03
CA HIS A 69 3.52 10.78 -8.54
C HIS A 69 3.19 9.93 -7.31
N SER A 70 2.14 10.32 -6.59
CA SER A 70 1.56 9.52 -5.50
C SER A 70 0.14 9.10 -5.85
N LYS A 71 -0.26 7.90 -5.41
CA LYS A 71 -1.60 7.33 -5.68
C LYS A 71 -2.18 6.75 -4.40
N PHE A 72 -3.44 7.03 -4.13
CA PHE A 72 -4.15 6.31 -3.08
C PHE A 72 -4.29 4.84 -3.50
N LEU A 73 -3.87 3.94 -2.61
CA LEU A 73 -4.13 2.51 -2.72
C LEU A 73 -5.43 2.15 -1.99
N TYR A 74 -5.73 2.87 -0.92
CA TYR A 74 -6.97 2.77 -0.16
C TYR A 74 -7.18 4.04 0.71
N PRO A 75 -8.41 4.57 0.83
CA PRO A 75 -9.54 4.29 -0.05
C PRO A 75 -9.31 4.92 -1.44
N LEU A 76 -9.89 4.33 -2.48
CA LEU A 76 -9.82 4.91 -3.83
C LEU A 76 -10.64 6.21 -3.92
N PRO A 77 -10.07 7.32 -4.46
CA PRO A 77 -10.82 8.54 -4.67
C PRO A 77 -11.89 8.32 -5.73
N ASN A 78 -13.14 8.68 -5.43
CA ASN A 78 -14.31 8.56 -6.31
C ASN A 78 -14.90 7.16 -6.50
N GLU A 79 -14.41 6.13 -5.80
CA GLU A 79 -15.20 4.92 -5.63
C GLU A 79 -16.10 5.08 -4.41
N ASP A 80 -17.41 5.00 -4.61
CA ASP A 80 -18.33 4.86 -3.49
C ASP A 80 -17.90 3.61 -2.71
N VAL A 81 -17.42 3.82 -1.48
CA VAL A 81 -16.95 2.79 -0.52
C VAL A 81 -17.99 1.68 -0.26
N ARG A 82 -19.21 1.83 -0.80
CA ARG A 82 -20.35 0.91 -0.70
C ARG A 82 -20.48 -0.08 -1.85
N SER A 83 -19.63 -0.04 -2.87
CA SER A 83 -19.61 -1.05 -3.94
C SER A 83 -18.87 -2.32 -3.50
N GLU A 84 -19.29 -2.93 -2.40
CA GLU A 84 -18.73 -4.18 -1.86
C GLU A 84 -18.86 -5.39 -2.82
N ASN A 85 -19.59 -5.25 -3.93
CA ASN A 85 -20.01 -6.36 -4.79
C ASN A 85 -19.28 -6.50 -6.13
N ASN A 86 -18.34 -5.60 -6.48
CA ASN A 86 -17.78 -5.57 -7.84
C ASN A 86 -16.28 -5.89 -7.98
N PHE A 87 -15.61 -6.42 -6.95
CA PHE A 87 -14.22 -6.86 -7.10
C PHE A 87 -14.15 -8.21 -7.82
N PRO A 88 -13.61 -8.27 -9.06
CA PRO A 88 -13.51 -9.50 -9.82
C PRO A 88 -12.40 -10.36 -9.21
N GLY A 89 -12.78 -11.32 -8.37
CA GLY A 89 -11.82 -12.23 -7.71
C GLY A 89 -12.09 -12.50 -6.22
N SER A 90 -13.02 -11.76 -5.59
CA SER A 90 -13.33 -11.95 -4.18
C SER A 90 -14.15 -13.23 -3.96
N ARG A 91 -13.48 -14.37 -3.87
CA ARG A 91 -14.07 -15.55 -3.22
C ARG A 91 -14.22 -15.17 -1.75
N ARG A 92 -15.45 -14.86 -1.31
CA ARG A 92 -15.72 -14.60 0.12
C ARG A 92 -15.17 -15.76 0.94
N ASN A 93 -14.14 -15.50 1.71
CA ASN A 93 -13.62 -16.48 2.65
C ASN A 93 -14.53 -16.42 3.88
N ALA A 94 -15.34 -17.46 4.10
CA ALA A 94 -16.27 -17.51 5.23
C ALA A 94 -15.57 -17.35 6.59
N ASN A 95 -14.26 -17.59 6.65
CA ASN A 95 -13.44 -17.46 7.85
C ASN A 95 -12.72 -16.11 7.97
N MET A 96 -12.95 -15.16 7.05
CA MET A 96 -12.31 -13.84 7.05
C MET A 96 -13.34 -12.75 7.30
N TYR A 97 -13.00 -11.78 8.16
CA TYR A 97 -13.85 -10.62 8.37
C TYR A 97 -13.96 -9.81 7.06
N PRO A 98 -15.17 -9.51 6.57
CA PRO A 98 -15.36 -8.92 5.24
C PRO A 98 -14.59 -7.62 4.99
N ASN A 99 -14.48 -6.74 6.00
CA ASN A 99 -13.73 -5.50 5.83
C ASN A 99 -12.22 -5.75 5.62
N PHE A 100 -11.64 -6.79 6.23
CA PHE A 100 -10.23 -7.12 6.01
C PHE A 100 -10.00 -7.55 4.56
N GLN A 101 -10.92 -8.39 4.05
CA GLN A 101 -10.86 -8.87 2.67
C GLN A 101 -11.00 -7.71 1.69
N PHE A 102 -12.00 -6.85 1.88
CA PHE A 102 -12.23 -5.68 1.03
C PHE A 102 -11.03 -4.73 0.99
N VAL A 103 -10.49 -4.36 2.16
CA VAL A 103 -9.33 -3.44 2.25
C VAL A 103 -8.11 -4.07 1.59
N THR A 104 -7.83 -5.34 1.88
CA THR A 104 -6.66 -6.06 1.31
C THR A 104 -6.79 -6.19 -0.20
N ASP A 105 -7.95 -6.62 -0.70
CA ASP A 105 -8.20 -6.82 -2.13
C ASP A 105 -8.06 -5.49 -2.89
N GLN A 106 -8.60 -4.38 -2.36
CA GLN A 106 -8.46 -3.07 -3.01
C GLN A 106 -7.00 -2.57 -3.02
N ILE A 107 -6.25 -2.74 -1.92
CA ILE A 107 -4.83 -2.35 -1.87
C ILE A 107 -4.03 -3.15 -2.89
N VAL A 108 -4.23 -4.47 -2.96
CA VAL A 108 -3.52 -5.36 -3.89
C VAL A 108 -3.86 -5.00 -5.35
N ALA A 109 -5.14 -4.81 -5.68
CA ALA A 109 -5.57 -4.43 -7.03
C ALA A 109 -4.97 -3.07 -7.45
N SER A 110 -4.95 -2.09 -6.53
CA SER A 110 -4.38 -0.77 -6.78
C SER A 110 -2.87 -0.83 -7.00
N LEU A 111 -2.16 -1.66 -6.23
CA LEU A 111 -0.72 -1.90 -6.39
C LEU A 111 -0.42 -2.61 -7.72
N GLN A 112 -1.18 -3.65 -8.08
CA GLN A 112 -1.02 -4.34 -9.35
C GLN A 112 -1.21 -3.39 -10.53
N THR A 113 -2.26 -2.56 -10.48
CA THR A 113 -2.52 -1.52 -11.48
C THR A 113 -1.34 -0.55 -11.57
N LEU A 114 -0.92 0.02 -10.43
CA LEU A 114 0.18 0.97 -10.37
C LEU A 114 1.48 0.40 -10.96
N LEU A 115 1.85 -0.83 -10.58
CA LEU A 115 3.07 -1.48 -11.03
C LEU A 115 3.01 -1.93 -12.49
N SER A 116 1.81 -2.20 -13.02
CA SER A 116 1.61 -2.54 -14.44
C SER A 116 1.68 -1.32 -15.36
N GLU A 117 1.29 -0.16 -14.86
CA GLU A 117 1.34 1.13 -15.57
C GLU A 117 2.74 1.77 -15.54
N THR A 118 3.65 1.26 -14.71
CA THR A 118 5.01 1.77 -14.58
C THR A 118 5.80 1.59 -15.88
N ASP A 119 6.03 2.70 -16.59
CA ASP A 119 6.95 2.71 -17.74
C ASP A 119 8.39 2.67 -17.25
N VAL A 120 9.13 1.60 -17.57
CA VAL A 120 10.54 1.45 -17.23
C VAL A 120 11.49 1.86 -18.37
N SER A 121 10.98 2.47 -19.44
CA SER A 121 11.79 2.89 -20.59
C SER A 121 12.83 3.93 -20.21
N PHE A 122 12.49 4.84 -19.29
CA PHE A 122 13.42 5.83 -18.76
C PHE A 122 14.59 5.21 -17.98
N LEU A 123 14.48 3.93 -17.58
CA LEU A 123 15.59 3.16 -16.99
C LEU A 123 16.72 2.90 -18.02
N LYS A 124 16.40 2.81 -19.32
CA LYS A 124 17.38 2.51 -20.38
C LYS A 124 18.16 3.74 -20.86
N GLY A 125 17.62 4.95 -20.69
CA GLY A 125 18.24 6.18 -21.18
C GLY A 125 19.47 6.67 -20.39
N ASN A 126 19.61 6.24 -19.12
CA ASN A 126 20.64 6.78 -18.22
C ASN A 126 21.92 5.92 -18.08
N MET A 127 22.04 4.77 -18.78
CA MET A 127 23.27 3.98 -18.76
C MET A 127 24.44 4.60 -19.55
N GLY A 128 24.25 5.76 -20.19
CA GLY A 128 25.26 6.41 -21.02
C GLY A 128 25.91 7.68 -20.44
N ASN A 129 25.45 8.20 -19.30
CA ASN A 129 26.05 9.44 -18.77
C ASN A 129 25.94 9.49 -17.24
N GLY A 130 27.08 9.40 -16.56
CA GLY A 130 27.20 9.39 -15.11
C GLY A 130 26.75 10.69 -14.45
N ARG A 131 25.44 10.85 -14.29
CA ARG A 131 24.85 11.88 -13.42
C ARG A 131 23.97 11.21 -12.39
N HIS A 132 24.57 10.93 -11.23
CA HIS A 132 23.86 10.82 -9.95
C HIS A 132 23.18 12.16 -9.67
N ASN A 133 21.93 12.32 -10.09
CA ASN A 133 21.05 13.36 -9.59
C ASN A 133 19.86 12.66 -8.97
N GLY A 134 19.87 12.57 -7.64
CA GLY A 134 18.70 12.28 -6.85
C GLY A 134 17.66 13.35 -7.12
N LEU A 135 16.69 13.03 -7.97
CA LEU A 135 15.46 13.79 -8.11
C LEU A 135 14.33 12.80 -7.86
N CYS A 136 14.06 12.61 -6.58
CA CYS A 136 12.82 12.04 -6.08
C CYS A 136 12.33 12.96 -4.96
N TYR A 137 11.89 14.17 -5.33
CA TYR A 137 10.86 14.97 -4.67
C TYR A 137 10.23 15.90 -5.71
#